data_AF-A0A066Z7A4-F1
#
_entry.id   AF-A0A066Z7A4-F1
#
_cell.length_a   1.000
_cell.length_b   1.000
_cell.length_c   1.000
_cell.angle_alpha   90.00
_cell.angle_beta   90.00
_cell.angle_gamma   90.00
#
_symmetry.space_group_name_H-M   'P 1'
#
loop_
_entity.id
_entity.type
_entity.pdbx_description
1 polymer ?
#
loop_
_entity_poly.entity_id
_entity_poly.type
_entity_poly.pdbx_seq_one_letter_code
_entity_poly.pdbx_strand_id
1 'polypeptide(L)' 'MTPETLDELTDELLRLAPGLDREQAAAVLRRAYRAGLDDGRHETAEGREHSGW' A
#
# COMPACT_ATOMS: atom_id res chain seq x y z
N MET A 1 0.98 1.23 -8.55
CA MET A 1 1.00 -0.20 -8.18
C MET A 1 -0.27 -0.81 -8.74
N THR A 2 -0.17 -1.87 -9.53
CA THR A 2 -1.35 -2.56 -10.10
C THR A 2 -1.84 -3.61 -9.10
N PRO A 3 -3.09 -4.09 -9.20
CA PRO A 3 -3.61 -5.14 -8.33
C PRO A 3 -2.75 -6.41 -8.34
N GLU A 4 -2.16 -6.72 -9.50
CA GLU A 4 -1.23 -7.83 -9.71
C GLU A 4 0.01 -7.72 -8.81
N THR A 5 0.51 -6.50 -8.54
CA THR A 5 1.67 -6.30 -7.67
C THR A 5 1.36 -6.57 -6.19
N LEU A 6 0.10 -6.43 -5.75
CA LEU A 6 -0.30 -6.70 -4.37
C LEU A 6 -0.47 -8.19 -4.09
N ASP A 7 -0.90 -8.97 -5.09
CA ASP A 7 -1.00 -10.42 -4.97
C ASP A 7 0.40 -11.06 -4.94
N GLU A 8 1.33 -10.60 -5.77
CA GLU A 8 2.75 -11.02 -5.70
C GLU A 8 3.38 -10.71 -4.35
N LEU A 9 3.12 -9.52 -3.78
CA LEU A 9 3.56 -9.14 -2.44
C LEU A 9 2.93 -10.02 -1.35
N THR A 10 1.68 -10.43 -1.53
CA THR A 10 0.99 -11.36 -0.61
C THR A 10 1.67 -12.72 -0.66
N ASP A 11 1.99 -13.22 -1.85
CA ASP A 11 2.64 -14.52 -2.03
C ASP A 11 4.07 -14.53 -1.47
N GLU A 12 4.84 -13.46 -1.65
CA GLU A 12 6.15 -13.30 -1.01
C GLU A 12 6.05 -13.22 0.53
N LEU A 13 5.03 -12.53 1.06
CA LEU A 13 4.80 -12.48 2.51
C LEU A 13 4.47 -13.85 3.08
N LEU A 14 3.65 -14.64 2.38
CA LEU A 14 3.32 -16.01 2.75
C LEU A 14 4.53 -16.95 2.62
N ARG A 15 5.43 -16.70 1.67
CA ARG A 15 6.69 -17.43 1.57
C ARG A 15 7.58 -17.23 2.79
N LEU A 16 7.58 -16.02 3.36
CA LEU A 16 8.33 -15.69 4.57
C LEU A 16 7.62 -16.13 5.86
N ALA A 17 6.28 -16.14 5.86
CA ALA A 17 5.44 -16.48 6.99
C ALA A 17 4.32 -17.47 6.57
N PRO A 18 4.63 -18.75 6.38
CA PRO A 18 3.69 -19.73 5.82
C PRO A 18 2.50 -20.08 6.74
N GLY A 19 2.56 -19.69 8.02
CA GLY A 19 1.45 -19.83 8.96
C GLY A 19 0.47 -18.65 8.95
N LEU A 20 0.73 -17.62 8.16
CA LEU A 20 -0.16 -16.46 8.05
C LEU A 20 -1.33 -16.80 7.11
N ASP A 21 -2.53 -16.38 7.49
CA ASP A 21 -3.70 -16.51 6.64
C ASP A 21 -3.60 -15.56 5.43
N ARG A 22 -3.86 -16.10 4.23
CA ARG A 22 -3.72 -15.35 2.97
C ARG A 22 -4.68 -14.17 2.88
N GLU A 23 -5.92 -14.33 3.34
CA GLU A 23 -6.90 -13.25 3.27
C GLU A 23 -6.54 -12.11 4.22
N GLN A 24 -6.10 -12.44 5.44
CA GLN A 24 -5.59 -11.45 6.40
C GLN A 24 -4.35 -10.73 5.86
N ALA A 25 -3.39 -11.45 5.28
CA ALA A 25 -2.20 -10.88 4.66
C ALA A 25 -2.55 -9.87 3.55
N ALA A 26 -3.41 -10.28 2.62
CA ALA A 26 -3.85 -9.43 1.52
C ALA A 26 -4.65 -8.21 2.02
N ALA A 27 -5.48 -8.38 3.06
CA ALA A 27 -6.23 -7.28 3.67
C ALA A 27 -5.31 -6.22 4.30
N VAL A 28 -4.27 -6.65 5.01
CA VAL A 28 -3.28 -5.74 5.61
C VAL A 28 -2.52 -4.99 4.52
N LEU A 29 -2.05 -5.67 3.48
CA LEU A 29 -1.32 -5.05 2.37
C LEU A 29 -2.19 -4.03 1.61
N ARG A 30 -3.46 -4.37 1.31
CA ARG A 30 -4.42 -3.43 0.70
C ARG A 30 -4.66 -2.20 1.57
N ARG A 31 -4.78 -2.39 2.89
CA ARG A 31 -4.97 -1.28 3.83
C ARG A 31 -3.75 -0.36 3.86
N ALA A 32 -2.55 -0.92 3.95
CA ALA A 32 -1.31 -0.16 3.95
C ALA A 32 -1.12 0.61 2.63
N TYR A 33 -1.39 -0.04 1.50
CA TYR A 33 -1.33 0.61 0.19
C TYR A 33 -2.28 1.81 0.10
N ARG A 34 -3.53 1.64 0.55
CA ARG A 34 -4.51 2.75 0.57
C ARG A 34 -4.06 3.88 1.48
N ALA A 35 -3.55 3.57 2.67
CA ALA A 35 -3.03 4.59 3.58
C ALA A 35 -1.87 5.38 2.96
N GLY A 36 -0.93 4.71 2.30
CA GLY A 36 0.17 5.38 1.59
C GLY A 36 -0.30 6.22 0.40
N LEU A 37 -1.36 5.82 -0.30
CA LEU A 37 -1.98 6.66 -1.34
C LEU A 37 -2.67 7.88 -0.76
N ASP A 38 -3.33 7.75 0.38
CA ASP A 38 -4.03 8.86 1.04
C ASP A 38 -3.02 9.89 1.55
N ASP A 39 -1.91 9.41 2.13
CA ASP A 39 -0.77 10.22 2.61
C ASP A 39 -0.04 10.94 1.47
N GLY A 40 0.35 10.23 0.41
CA GLY A 40 1.01 10.86 -0.75
C GLY A 40 0.11 11.88 -1.48
N ARG A 41 -1.22 11.71 -1.44
CA ARG A 41 -2.15 12.73 -1.94
C ARG A 41 -2.18 13.97 -1.05
N HIS A 42 -2.02 13.81 0.26
CA HIS A 42 -1.94 14.91 1.21
C HIS A 42 -0.66 15.72 0.99
N GLU A 43 0.51 15.06 0.91
CA GLU A 43 1.79 15.70 0.63
C GLU A 43 1.80 16.44 -0.72
N THR A 44 1.17 15.87 -1.75
CA THR A 44 1.06 16.51 -3.08
C THR A 44 0.17 17.76 -3.02
N ALA A 45 -0.87 17.76 -2.20
CA ALA A 45 -1.75 18.92 -2.01
C ALA A 45 -1.00 20.05 -1.28
N GLU A 46 -0.33 19.73 -0.18
CA GLU A 46 0.47 20.69 0.60
C GLU A 46 1.66 21.27 -0.22
N GLY A 47 2.33 20.43 -1.01
CA GLY A 47 3.41 20.87 -1.89
C GLY A 47 2.96 21.84 -2.99
N ARG A 48 1.71 21.73 -3.45
CA ARG A 48 1.12 22.63 -4.46
C ARG A 48 0.69 23.97 -3.86
N GLU A 49 0.35 24.00 -2.58
CA GLU A 49 0.05 25.25 -1.84
C GLU A 49 1.31 26.09 -1.57
N HIS A 50 2.46 25.46 -1.34
CA HIS A 50 3.72 26.16 -1.12
C HIS A 50 4.46 26.62 -2.38
N SER A 51 4.09 26.12 -3.57
CA SER A 51 4.71 26.50 -4.84
C SER A 51 3.93 27.57 -5.63
N GLY A 52 2.86 28.12 -5.04
CA GLY A 52 2.17 29.31 -5.52
C GLY A 52 2.68 30.60 -4.87
N TRP A 53 3.92 30.99 -5.18
CA TRP A 53 4.45 32.34 -4.93
C TRP A 53 4.95 32.95 -6.23
#